data_AF-A0A2S6CRD3-F1
#
_entry.id   AF-A0A2S6CRD3-F1
#
_cell.length_a   1.000
_cell.length_b   1.000
_cell.length_c   1.000
_cell.angle_alpha   90.00
_cell.angle_beta   90.00
_cell.angle_gamma   90.00
#
_symmetry.space_group_name_H-M   'P 1'
#
loop_
_entity.id
_entity.type
_entity.pdbx_description
1 polymer ?
#
loop_
_entity_poly.entity_id
_entity_poly.type
_entity_poly.pdbx_seq_one_letter_code
_entity_poly.pdbx_strand_id
1 'polypeptide(L)'
;MGRLNPYNLQMQITQMFTQGQSFFALTKVQDWLKEHNQNPLEYEVIFHQKPAPPGSKEVMVIEIELKRKDGQPVDPWLQGQINVQK
;
A
#
# COMPACT_ATOMS: atom_id res chain seq x y z
N MET A 1 -9.70 -13.62 -17.83
CA MET A 1 -10.54 -12.89 -16.85
C MET A 1 -9.74 -11.70 -16.33
N GLY A 2 -10.42 -10.58 -16.09
CA GLY A 2 -9.92 -9.19 -16.13
C GLY A 2 -8.54 -8.93 -15.53
N ARG A 3 -7.58 -8.58 -16.41
CA ARG A 3 -6.31 -7.94 -16.08
C ARG A 3 -6.61 -6.52 -15.57
N LEU A 4 -6.93 -6.38 -14.28
CA LEU A 4 -7.30 -5.11 -13.66
C LEU A 4 -6.05 -4.34 -13.23
N ASN A 5 -5.73 -3.34 -14.04
CA ASN A 5 -4.89 -2.16 -13.81
C ASN A 5 -3.36 -2.34 -13.66
N PRO A 6 -2.56 -1.69 -14.53
CA PRO A 6 -1.10 -1.57 -14.38
C PRO A 6 -0.67 -0.51 -13.34
N TYR A 7 -1.57 -0.05 -12.48
CA TYR A 7 -1.25 0.94 -11.45
C TYR A 7 -0.82 0.22 -10.18
N ASN A 8 0.39 0.52 -9.70
CA ASN A 8 0.91 -0.08 -8.48
C ASN A 8 0.02 0.21 -7.28
N LEU A 9 0.01 -0.69 -6.29
CA LEU A 9 -0.83 -0.57 -5.10
C LEU A 9 -0.69 0.81 -4.43
N GLN A 10 0.53 1.33 -4.29
CA GLN A 10 0.80 2.63 -3.70
C GLN A 10 0.06 3.79 -4.40
N MET A 11 0.01 3.78 -5.73
CA MET A 11 -0.73 4.78 -6.51
C MET A 11 -2.24 4.64 -6.28
N GLN A 12 -2.76 3.42 -6.24
CA GLN A 12 -4.18 3.18 -5.96
C GLN A 12 -4.56 3.70 -4.56
N ILE A 13 -3.74 3.42 -3.55
CA ILE A 13 -3.94 3.97 -2.21
C ILE A 13 -3.85 5.50 -2.23
N THR A 14 -2.87 6.07 -2.92
CA THR A 14 -2.72 7.53 -3.01
C THR A 14 -3.93 8.22 -3.64
N GLN A 15 -4.48 7.63 -4.71
CA GLN A 15 -5.73 8.10 -5.32
C GLN A 15 -6.91 7.97 -4.36
N MET A 16 -7.04 6.87 -3.64
CA MET A 16 -8.10 6.69 -2.63
C MET A 16 -8.03 7.78 -1.56
N PHE A 17 -6.84 8.09 -1.03
CA PHE A 17 -6.68 9.18 -0.06
C PHE A 17 -7.04 10.55 -0.67
N THR A 18 -6.61 10.81 -1.90
CA THR A 18 -6.90 12.07 -2.61
C THR A 18 -8.40 12.24 -2.89
N GLN A 19 -9.12 11.14 -3.14
CA GLN A 19 -10.55 11.14 -3.42
C GLN A 19 -11.43 11.02 -2.15
N GLY A 20 -10.84 10.99 -0.96
CA GLY A 20 -11.57 10.82 0.31
C GLY A 20 -12.11 9.39 0.53
N GLN A 21 -11.61 8.41 -0.22
CA GLN A 21 -11.95 6.98 -0.14
C GLN A 21 -10.94 6.18 0.70
N SER A 22 -10.17 6.84 1.57
CA SER A 22 -9.14 6.21 2.42
C SER A 22 -9.67 5.10 3.32
N PHE A 23 -10.97 5.09 3.63
CA PHE A 23 -11.63 4.01 4.37
C PHE A 23 -11.41 2.63 3.74
N PHE A 24 -11.36 2.55 2.40
CA PHE A 24 -11.14 1.30 1.68
C PHE A 24 -9.66 0.95 1.46
N ALA A 25 -8.74 1.87 1.80
CA ALA A 25 -7.30 1.66 1.62
C ALA A 25 -6.79 0.47 2.42
N LEU A 26 -7.30 0.29 3.64
CA LEU A 26 -6.94 -0.85 4.49
C LEU A 26 -7.31 -2.17 3.83
N THR A 27 -8.57 -2.32 3.40
CA THR A 27 -9.06 -3.54 2.73
C THR A 27 -8.23 -3.83 1.49
N LYS A 28 -7.87 -2.80 0.73
CA LYS A 28 -7.05 -2.94 -0.48
C LYS A 28 -5.66 -3.50 -0.18
N VAL A 29 -5.01 -3.03 0.89
CA VAL A 29 -3.72 -3.59 1.35
C VAL A 29 -3.89 -5.04 1.82
N GLN A 30 -4.96 -5.32 2.56
CA GLN A 30 -5.22 -6.68 3.04
C GLN A 30 -5.44 -7.67 1.89
N ASP A 31 -6.15 -7.27 0.84
CA ASP A 31 -6.34 -8.12 -0.33
C ASP A 31 -5.01 -8.34 -1.08
N TRP A 32 -4.19 -7.31 -1.24
CA TRP A 32 -2.86 -7.47 -1.83
C TRP A 32 -1.96 -8.42 -1.01
N LEU A 33 -2.03 -8.37 0.33
CA LEU A 33 -1.31 -9.31 1.19
C LEU A 33 -1.77 -10.76 0.94
N LYS A 34 -3.08 -11.00 0.83
CA LYS A 34 -3.62 -12.32 0.50
C LYS A 34 -3.13 -12.81 -0.87
N GLU A 35 -3.09 -11.92 -1.87
CA GLU A 35 -2.56 -12.25 -3.20
C GLU A 35 -1.08 -12.66 -3.17
N HIS A 36 -0.33 -12.18 -2.18
CA HIS A 36 1.08 -12.52 -1.95
C HIS A 36 1.28 -13.66 -0.93
N ASN A 37 0.23 -14.47 -0.67
CA ASN A 37 0.23 -15.57 0.31
C ASN A 37 0.59 -15.13 1.74
N GLN A 38 0.30 -13.88 2.09
CA GLN A 38 0.48 -13.35 3.45
C GLN A 38 -0.87 -13.31 4.18
N ASN A 39 -0.84 -13.53 5.50
CA ASN A 39 -2.04 -13.40 6.31
C ASN A 39 -2.20 -11.94 6.78
N PRO A 40 -3.20 -11.19 6.27
CA PRO A 40 -3.39 -9.79 6.64
C PRO A 40 -3.66 -9.56 8.13
N LEU A 41 -4.11 -10.58 8.86
CA LEU A 41 -4.38 -10.46 10.30
C LEU A 41 -3.09 -10.38 11.12
N GLU A 42 -1.96 -10.86 10.59
CA GLU A 42 -0.64 -10.81 11.23
C GLU A 42 0.02 -9.44 11.10
N TYR A 43 -0.50 -8.58 10.23
CA TYR A 43 0.05 -7.26 9.96
C TYR A 43 -0.86 -6.15 10.46
N GLU A 44 -0.24 -5.11 11.01
CA GLU A 44 -0.79 -3.77 11.16
C GLU A 44 -0.36 -2.94 9.94
N VAL A 45 -1.31 -2.22 9.35
CA VAL A 45 -1.07 -1.40 8.16
C VAL A 45 -1.15 0.06 8.57
N ILE A 46 -0.08 0.80 8.32
CA ILE A 46 0.06 2.21 8.66
C ILE A 46 0.25 2.99 7.36
N PHE A 47 -0.49 4.09 7.21
CA PHE A 47 -0.41 4.95 6.03
C PHE A 47 0.30 6.25 6.38
N HIS A 48 1.44 6.49 5.73
CA HIS A 48 2.22 7.72 5.88
C HIS A 48 1.98 8.64 4.70
N GLN A 49 1.35 9.79 4.96
CA GLN A 49 1.22 10.86 3.98
C GLN A 49 2.57 11.58 3.82
N LYS A 50 3.16 11.49 2.64
CA LYS A 50 4.40 12.18 2.28
C LYS A 50 4.14 13.14 1.12
N PRO A 51 4.85 14.27 1.03
CA PRO A 51 4.83 15.08 -0.18
C PRO A 51 5.31 14.24 -1.35
N ALA A 52 4.66 14.38 -2.50
CA ALA A 52 5.09 13.67 -3.69
C ALA A 52 6.48 14.17 -4.15
N PRO A 53 7.33 13.29 -4.71
CA PRO A 53 8.62 13.70 -5.22
C PRO A 53 8.47 14.70 -6.39
N PRO A 54 9.44 15.60 -6.58
CA PRO A 54 9.41 16.57 -7.68
C PRO A 54 9.33 15.84 -9.03
N GLY A 55 8.36 16.23 -9.86
CA GLY A 55 8.08 15.58 -11.15
C GLY A 55 6.90 14.61 -11.14
N SER A 56 6.34 14.28 -9.97
CA SER A 56 5.08 13.52 -9.87
C SER A 56 3.86 14.37 -10.22
N LYS A 57 2.83 13.74 -10.78
CA LYS A 57 1.52 14.38 -11.05
C LYS A 57 0.68 14.57 -9.78
N GLU A 58 0.97 13.80 -8.75
CA GLU A 58 0.27 13.82 -7.47
C GLU A 58 0.92 14.86 -6.53
N VAL A 59 0.13 15.47 -5.65
CA VAL A 59 0.62 16.46 -4.66
C VAL A 59 1.18 15.77 -3.40
N MET A 60 0.66 14.58 -3.11
CA MET A 60 1.07 13.73 -2.00
C MET A 60 1.17 12.28 -2.46
N VAL A 61 1.98 11.48 -1.77
CA VAL A 61 2.09 10.03 -1.94
C VAL A 61 1.82 9.38 -0.59
N ILE A 62 1.07 8.28 -0.61
CA ILE A 62 0.83 7.47 0.58
C ILE A 62 1.84 6.34 0.60
N GLU A 63 2.77 6.38 1.54
CA GLU A 63 3.63 5.25 1.84
C GLU A 63 2.92 4.28 2.78
N ILE A 64 3.01 2.99 2.46
CA ILE A 64 2.37 1.92 3.21
C ILE A 64 3.44 1.26 4.07
N GLU A 65 3.33 1.37 5.38
CA GLU A 65 4.15 0.64 6.34
C GLU A 65 3.38 -0.57 6.85
N LEU A 66 4.00 -1.74 6.75
CA LEU A 66 3.55 -2.95 7.40
C LEU A 66 4.33 -3.12 8.71
N LYS A 67 3.62 -3.47 9.78
CA LYS A 67 4.21 -3.93 11.05
C LYS A 67 3.66 -5.30 11.40
N ARG A 68 4.50 -6.27 11.76
CA ARG A 68 3.98 -7.54 12.28
C ARG A 68 3.45 -7.35 13.69
N LYS A 69 2.27 -7.88 13.98
CA LYS A 69 1.66 -7.84 15.31
C LYS A 69 2.39 -8.70 16.33
N ASP A 70 3.09 -9.73 15.86
CA ASP A 70 3.93 -10.59 16.70
C ASP A 70 5.24 -9.91 17.15
N GLY A 71 5.53 -8.70 16.66
CA GLY A 71 6.73 -7.93 17.01
C GLY A 71 7.97 -8.26 16.20
N GLN A 72 7.93 -9.26 15.30
CA GLN A 72 9.02 -9.51 14.38
C GLN A 72 9.11 -8.41 13.31
N PRO A 73 10.31 -8.19 12.73
CA PRO A 73 10.43 -7.33 11.57
C PRO A 73 9.62 -7.87 10.38
N VAL A 74 9.02 -6.97 9.60
CA VAL A 74 8.43 -7.33 8.30
C VAL A 74 9.56 -7.63 7.33
N ASP A 75 9.33 -8.61 6.45
CA ASP A 75 10.25 -8.91 5.35
C ASP A 75 10.55 -7.66 4.50
N PRO A 76 11.83 -7.27 4.34
CA PRO A 76 12.19 -6.09 3.55
C PRO A 76 11.71 -6.15 2.11
N TRP A 77 11.64 -7.36 1.54
CA TRP A 77 11.08 -7.56 0.21
C TRP A 77 9.57 -7.23 0.19
N LEU A 78 8.81 -7.69 1.18
CA LEU A 78 7.36 -7.43 1.25
C LEU A 78 7.08 -5.93 1.42
N GLN A 79 7.80 -5.29 2.36
CA GLN A 79 7.73 -3.85 2.62
C GLN A 79 8.20 -3.01 1.41
N GLY A 80 9.14 -3.53 0.62
CA GLY A 80 9.54 -2.92 -0.65
C GLY A 80 8.45 -3.04 -1.70
N GLN A 81 7.98 -4.26 -1.99
CA GLN A 81 7.01 -4.55 -3.05
C GLN A 81 5.71 -3.77 -2.89
N ILE A 82 5.22 -3.62 -1.66
CA ILE A 82 3.97 -2.89 -1.40
C ILE A 82 4.05 -1.40 -1.81
N ASN A 83 5.26 -0.83 -1.83
CA ASN A 83 5.57 0.54 -2.22
C ASN A 83 6.26 0.66 -3.60
N VAL A 84 6.36 -0.42 -4.38
CA VAL A 84 7.00 -0.36 -5.70
C VAL A 84 6.15 0.48 -6.64
N GLN A 85 6.70 1.60 -7.12
CA GLN A 85 6.15 2.36 -8.24
C GLN A 85 6.90 1.95 -9.51
N LYS A 86 6.44 0.89 -10.19
CA LYS A 86 6.89 0.55 -11.56
C LYS A 86 6.21 1.41 -12.62
#